data_AF-A0A2N3RDI4-F1
#
_entry.id   AF-A0A2N3RDI4-F1
#
_cell.length_a   1.000
_cell.length_b   1.000
_cell.length_c   1.000
_cell.angle_alpha   90.00
_cell.angle_beta   90.00
_cell.angle_gamma   90.00
#
_symmetry.space_group_name_H-M   'P 1'
#
loop_
_entity.id
_entity.type
_entity.pdbx_description
1 polymer ?
#
loop_
_entity_poly.entity_id
_entity_poly.type
_entity_poly.pdbx_seq_one_letter_code
_entity_poly.pdbx_strand_id
1 'polypeptide(L)'
;MKRHAADVGAFPLQRLLWLALLCGGLLAAVSARAEDGYELWLRYQPLANAAQLRDSASELVVVGDSPTLHAARDELARGLQGLLGNTPPRMDAVTRDGAIVLGAASAPQIAALQLDTRQLGREGYLIRSASVDGHRITAIVGGSDIGVLYGAFHLLRLLQTGQSLAALDVRESPRLQLRMLNHWDNLDGLVERGYAGASLWNWQTLPGYLDPRYTDYARANASLGINGTVLNNVNAKAWSLTPQYLEKAAALAKVFRPYGIRVFLSARFSAPIEIGGLKTADPLDPQVQRWWRDTANEIYTRIPDFG
;
A
#
# COMPACT_ATOMS: atom_id res chain seq x y z
N MET A 1 -56.93 64.27 12.44
CA MET A 1 -56.90 63.51 13.70
C MET A 1 -55.87 62.39 13.57
N LYS A 2 -54.82 62.45 14.41
CA LYS A 2 -53.77 61.46 14.72
C LYS A 2 -52.93 60.85 13.57
N ARG A 3 -51.74 61.43 13.36
CA ARG A 3 -50.55 60.72 12.84
C ARG A 3 -49.94 59.91 13.98
N HIS A 4 -49.64 58.62 13.75
CA HIS A 4 -48.76 57.83 14.62
C HIS A 4 -47.38 57.78 13.98
N ALA A 5 -46.39 58.31 14.71
CA ALA A 5 -44.98 58.16 14.41
C ALA A 5 -44.56 56.75 14.85
N ALA A 6 -43.94 55.99 13.94
CA ALA A 6 -43.33 54.72 14.26
C ALA A 6 -41.93 54.99 14.83
N ASP A 7 -41.73 54.56 16.07
CA ASP A 7 -40.46 54.55 16.78
C ASP A 7 -39.51 53.56 16.09
N VAL A 8 -38.41 54.06 15.51
CA VAL A 8 -37.35 53.21 14.97
C VAL A 8 -36.41 52.88 16.12
N GLY A 9 -36.68 51.75 16.78
CA GLY A 9 -35.84 51.21 17.85
C GLY A 9 -34.41 50.97 17.37
N ALA A 10 -33.45 51.63 18.01
CA ALA A 10 -32.03 51.43 17.80
C ALA A 10 -31.67 49.95 18.11
N PHE A 11 -31.21 49.21 17.11
CA PHE A 11 -30.58 47.91 17.32
C PHE A 11 -29.30 48.11 18.15
N PRO A 12 -29.16 47.50 19.35
CA PRO A 12 -28.02 47.81 20.21
C PRO A 12 -26.74 47.19 19.63
N LEU A 13 -25.73 48.03 19.41
CA LEU A 13 -24.39 47.73 18.89
C LEU A 13 -23.74 46.49 19.57
N GLN A 14 -24.11 46.25 20.83
CA GLN A 14 -23.71 45.08 21.62
C GLN A 14 -24.13 43.75 20.98
N ARG A 15 -25.33 43.64 20.41
CA ARG A 15 -25.79 42.41 19.75
C ARG A 15 -25.01 42.12 18.47
N LEU A 16 -24.60 43.17 17.73
CA LEU A 16 -23.73 43.06 16.56
C LEU A 16 -22.31 42.62 16.94
N LEU A 17 -21.76 43.10 18.06
CA LEU A 17 -20.48 42.66 18.61
C LEU A 17 -20.51 41.20 19.08
N TRP A 18 -21.58 40.77 19.75
CA TRP A 18 -21.76 39.36 20.13
C TRP A 18 -21.94 38.44 18.93
N LEU A 19 -22.68 38.86 17.89
CA LEU A 19 -22.80 38.13 16.62
C LEU A 19 -21.46 38.08 15.87
N ALA A 20 -20.68 39.16 15.86
CA ALA A 20 -19.35 39.18 15.24
C ALA A 20 -18.34 38.29 15.97
N LEU A 21 -18.39 38.24 17.31
CA LEU A 21 -17.58 37.32 18.12
C LEU A 21 -18.01 35.86 17.95
N LEU A 22 -19.31 35.57 17.88
CA LEU A 22 -19.82 34.22 17.58
C LEU A 22 -19.44 33.77 16.17
N CYS A 23 -19.61 34.63 15.17
CA CYS A 23 -19.19 34.35 13.79
C CYS A 23 -17.68 34.23 13.67
N GLY A 24 -16.90 35.03 14.40
CA GLY A 24 -15.44 34.93 14.46
C GLY A 24 -14.95 33.62 15.10
N GLY A 25 -15.60 33.17 16.17
CA GLY A 25 -15.32 31.88 16.81
C GLY A 25 -15.73 30.68 15.95
N LEU A 26 -16.83 30.79 15.20
CA LEU A 26 -17.28 29.77 14.25
C LEU A 26 -16.41 29.72 12.98
N LEU A 27 -15.85 30.84 12.52
CA LEU A 27 -14.92 30.89 11.38
C LEU A 27 -13.53 30.34 11.74
N ALA A 28 -13.07 30.50 12.98
CA ALA A 28 -11.81 29.90 13.45
C ALA A 28 -11.90 28.37 13.65
N ALA A 29 -13.10 27.80 13.76
CA ALA A 29 -13.32 26.35 13.87
C ALA A 29 -13.24 25.63 12.51
N VAL A 30 -13.24 26.36 11.39
CA VAL A 30 -13.18 25.79 10.03
C VAL A 30 -11.72 25.70 9.57
N SER A 31 -10.97 24.72 10.09
CA SER A 31 -9.81 24.07 9.42
C SER A 31 -9.07 23.07 10.33
N ALA A 32 -9.69 22.53 11.38
CA ALA A 32 -9.21 21.26 11.91
C ALA A 32 -9.62 20.18 10.89
N ARG A 33 -8.75 19.86 9.93
CA ARG A 33 -8.86 18.59 9.21
C ARG A 33 -8.66 17.51 10.26
N ALA A 34 -9.75 16.90 10.72
CA ALA A 34 -9.69 15.82 11.69
C ALA A 34 -8.99 14.64 11.03
N GLU A 35 -7.74 14.41 11.43
CA GLU A 35 -6.98 13.22 11.07
C GLU A 35 -7.53 12.04 11.87
N ASP A 36 -8.04 11.02 11.20
CA ASP A 36 -8.61 9.81 11.82
C ASP A 36 -7.61 8.65 11.91
N GLY A 37 -6.41 8.82 11.33
CA GLY A 37 -5.33 7.85 11.33
C GLY A 37 -5.43 6.76 10.27
N TYR A 38 -6.46 6.76 9.40
CA TYR A 38 -6.66 5.71 8.39
C TYR A 38 -5.46 5.56 7.43
N GLU A 39 -4.84 6.68 7.03
CA GLU A 39 -3.72 6.70 6.09
C GLU A 39 -2.36 6.30 6.71
N LEU A 40 -2.31 6.09 8.03
CA LEU A 40 -1.10 5.79 8.79
C LEU A 40 0.01 6.82 8.48
N TRP A 41 1.15 6.38 7.93
CA TRP A 41 2.27 7.23 7.52
C TRP A 41 2.25 7.63 6.04
N LEU A 42 1.34 7.06 5.23
CA LEU A 42 1.20 7.40 3.80
C LEU A 42 0.33 8.65 3.59
N ARG A 43 0.54 9.65 4.46
CA ARG A 43 -0.15 10.94 4.49
C ARG A 43 0.46 11.85 3.44
N TYR A 44 -0.07 11.81 2.22
CA TYR A 44 0.35 12.65 1.12
C TYR A 44 -0.27 14.05 1.22
N GLN A 45 0.09 14.79 2.26
CA GLN A 45 -0.36 16.16 2.47
C GLN A 45 0.53 17.16 1.71
N PRO A 46 0.00 18.29 1.23
CA PRO A 46 0.78 19.27 0.48
C PRO A 46 2.05 19.73 1.21
N LEU A 47 3.18 19.71 0.49
CA LEU A 47 4.47 20.18 1.00
C LEU A 47 4.54 21.71 0.98
N ALA A 48 5.23 22.31 1.96
CA ALA A 48 5.45 23.76 2.00
C ALA A 48 6.18 24.29 0.75
N ASN A 49 7.07 23.47 0.19
CA ASN A 49 7.83 23.74 -1.03
C ASN A 49 7.31 22.98 -2.27
N ALA A 50 6.02 22.58 -2.26
CA ALA A 50 5.38 21.87 -3.36
C ALA A 50 5.60 22.56 -4.71
N ALA A 51 5.48 23.90 -4.74
CA ALA A 51 5.61 24.68 -5.97
C ALA A 51 6.99 24.55 -6.63
N GLN A 52 8.07 24.52 -5.84
CA GLN A 52 9.43 24.37 -6.37
C GLN A 52 9.72 22.94 -6.85
N LEU A 53 9.05 21.94 -6.26
CA LEU A 53 9.28 20.53 -6.56
C LEU A 53 8.45 20.00 -7.74
N ARG A 54 7.41 20.73 -8.18
CA ARG A 54 6.57 20.33 -9.31
C ARG A 54 7.36 20.05 -10.59
N ASP A 55 8.38 20.87 -10.88
CA ASP A 55 9.22 20.70 -12.07
C ASP A 55 10.16 19.50 -11.98
N SER A 56 10.30 18.88 -10.79
CA SER A 56 11.08 17.65 -10.59
C SER A 56 10.24 16.37 -10.77
N ALA A 57 8.94 16.52 -11.01
CA ALA A 57 7.97 15.44 -11.23
C ALA A 57 6.97 15.87 -12.33
N SER A 58 7.49 16.16 -13.52
CA SER A 58 6.72 16.72 -14.63
C SER A 58 5.92 15.66 -15.40
N GLU A 59 6.37 14.41 -15.39
CA GLU A 59 5.72 13.27 -16.04
C GLU A 59 6.18 11.93 -15.46
N LEU A 60 5.38 10.89 -15.65
CA LEU A 60 5.71 9.50 -15.27
C LEU A 60 5.93 8.67 -16.55
N VAL A 61 7.10 8.05 -16.68
CA VAL A 61 7.41 7.09 -17.75
C VAL A 61 7.58 5.71 -17.13
N VAL A 62 6.68 4.78 -17.46
CA VAL A 62 6.66 3.43 -16.89
C VAL A 62 7.10 2.43 -17.97
N VAL A 63 8.26 1.80 -17.76
CA VAL A 63 8.80 0.78 -18.65
C VAL A 63 8.35 -0.60 -18.19
N GLY A 64 7.31 -1.11 -18.87
CA GLY A 64 6.66 -2.39 -18.57
C GLY A 64 5.17 -2.23 -18.23
N ASP A 65 4.46 -3.35 -18.07
CA ASP A 65 3.00 -3.37 -17.91
C ASP A 65 2.51 -4.40 -16.88
N SER A 66 3.34 -4.76 -15.91
CA SER A 66 2.93 -5.71 -14.87
C SER A 66 2.00 -5.06 -13.83
N PRO A 67 1.17 -5.86 -13.12
CA PRO A 67 0.33 -5.34 -12.04
C PRO A 67 1.12 -4.60 -10.94
N THR A 68 2.36 -5.02 -10.68
CA THR A 68 3.24 -4.36 -9.70
C THR A 68 3.72 -3.00 -10.20
N LEU A 69 4.05 -2.86 -11.49
CA LEU A 69 4.39 -1.57 -12.08
C LEU A 69 3.18 -0.63 -12.13
N HIS A 70 1.97 -1.15 -12.36
CA HIS A 70 0.74 -0.36 -12.21
C HIS A 70 0.57 0.14 -10.78
N ALA A 71 0.76 -0.71 -9.77
CA ALA A 71 0.71 -0.31 -8.37
C ALA A 71 1.74 0.79 -8.03
N ALA A 72 2.97 0.66 -8.55
CA ALA A 72 4.02 1.67 -8.34
C ALA A 72 3.66 3.02 -8.99
N ARG A 73 3.16 3.00 -10.23
CA ARG A 73 2.66 4.18 -10.93
C ARG A 73 1.51 4.84 -10.16
N ASP A 74 0.53 4.06 -9.74
CA ASP A 74 -0.68 4.58 -9.09
C ASP A 74 -0.35 5.17 -7.73
N GLU A 75 0.62 4.59 -7.01
CA GLU A 75 1.11 5.13 -5.75
C GLU A 75 1.88 6.44 -5.95
N LEU A 76 2.74 6.53 -6.98
CA LEU A 76 3.41 7.78 -7.35
C LEU A 76 2.41 8.86 -7.76
N ALA A 77 1.43 8.52 -8.59
CA ALA A 77 0.39 9.46 -9.00
C ALA A 77 -0.38 10.00 -7.79
N ARG A 78 -0.83 9.13 -6.90
CA ARG A 78 -1.52 9.50 -5.64
C ARG A 78 -0.62 10.38 -4.76
N GLY A 79 0.62 9.94 -4.55
CA GLY A 79 1.57 10.62 -3.69
C GLY A 79 1.95 12.00 -4.19
N LEU A 80 2.28 12.12 -5.48
CA LEU A 80 2.66 13.39 -6.10
C LEU A 80 1.47 14.34 -6.19
N GLN A 81 0.25 13.84 -6.45
CA GLN A 81 -0.95 14.67 -6.39
C GLN A 81 -1.16 15.27 -5.00
N GLY A 82 -0.99 14.46 -3.95
CA GLY A 82 -1.16 14.93 -2.57
C GLY A 82 -0.05 15.87 -2.13
N LEU A 83 1.21 15.49 -2.36
CA LEU A 83 2.41 16.22 -1.91
C LEU A 83 2.68 17.49 -2.71
N LEU A 84 2.47 17.47 -4.03
CA LEU A 84 2.84 18.55 -4.95
C LEU A 84 1.62 19.28 -5.54
N GLY A 85 0.41 18.77 -5.31
CA GLY A 85 -0.83 19.35 -5.84
C GLY A 85 -1.08 19.06 -7.32
N ASN A 86 -0.28 18.20 -7.96
CA ASN A 86 -0.42 17.85 -9.37
C ASN A 86 -0.14 16.36 -9.60
N THR A 87 -0.97 15.70 -10.42
CA THR A 87 -0.72 14.36 -10.91
C THR A 87 0.07 14.47 -12.21
N PRO A 88 1.34 14.03 -12.26
CA PRO A 88 2.09 14.08 -13.50
C PRO A 88 1.45 13.14 -14.54
N PRO A 89 1.31 13.55 -15.81
CA PRO A 89 0.76 12.68 -16.84
C PRO A 89 1.67 11.47 -17.07
N ARG A 90 1.06 10.33 -17.38
CA ARG A 90 1.80 9.18 -17.90
C ARG A 90 2.18 9.44 -19.35
N MET A 91 3.46 9.23 -19.67
CA MET A 91 3.99 9.33 -21.03
C MET A 91 4.67 8.01 -21.42
N ASP A 92 4.73 7.73 -22.71
CA ASP A 92 5.41 6.55 -23.25
C ASP A 92 6.94 6.75 -23.35
N ALA A 93 7.38 8.01 -23.38
CA ALA A 93 8.78 8.40 -23.46
C ALA A 93 9.02 9.72 -22.71
N VAL A 94 10.28 10.01 -22.41
CA VAL A 94 10.70 11.29 -21.81
C VAL A 94 10.57 12.40 -22.86
N THR A 95 9.88 13.47 -22.51
CA THR A 95 9.62 14.63 -23.40
C THR A 95 10.12 15.96 -22.82
N ARG A 96 10.46 15.99 -21.54
CA ARG A 96 10.92 17.19 -20.83
C ARG A 96 11.68 16.85 -19.55
N ASP A 97 12.34 17.87 -19.00
CA ASP A 97 12.94 17.82 -17.68
C ASP A 97 11.92 17.45 -16.60
N GLY A 98 12.39 16.74 -15.57
CA GLY A 98 11.59 16.37 -14.40
C GLY A 98 10.82 15.06 -14.55
N ALA A 99 11.06 14.29 -15.62
CA ALA A 99 10.43 12.99 -15.78
C ALA A 99 10.90 12.01 -14.70
N ILE A 100 9.97 11.25 -14.13
CA ILE A 100 10.25 10.10 -13.27
C ILE A 100 10.11 8.85 -14.14
N VAL A 101 11.23 8.17 -14.37
CA VAL A 101 11.30 6.95 -15.20
C VAL A 101 11.40 5.75 -14.27
N LEU A 102 10.48 4.79 -14.38
CA LEU A 102 10.48 3.60 -13.54
C LEU A 102 10.42 2.30 -14.35
N GLY A 103 11.18 1.29 -13.94
CA GLY A 103 11.17 -0.02 -14.57
C GLY A 103 12.23 -0.98 -14.02
N ALA A 104 12.10 -2.27 -14.35
CA ALA A 104 13.07 -3.27 -13.94
C ALA A 104 14.39 -3.13 -14.72
N ALA A 105 15.50 -3.44 -14.07
CA ALA A 105 16.85 -3.38 -14.65
C ALA A 105 17.02 -4.25 -15.91
N SER A 106 16.20 -5.30 -16.06
CA SER A 106 16.20 -6.18 -17.23
C SER A 106 15.46 -5.61 -18.44
N ALA A 107 14.69 -4.53 -18.29
CA ALA A 107 13.98 -3.92 -19.41
C ALA A 107 14.98 -3.18 -20.34
N PRO A 108 14.94 -3.40 -21.67
CA PRO A 108 15.92 -2.80 -22.59
C PRO A 108 16.05 -1.28 -22.49
N GLN A 109 14.93 -0.58 -22.32
CA GLN A 109 14.90 0.89 -22.20
C GLN A 109 15.55 1.37 -20.89
N ILE A 110 15.44 0.59 -19.80
CA ILE A 110 16.12 0.89 -18.54
C ILE A 110 17.61 0.57 -18.63
N ALA A 111 17.97 -0.54 -19.27
CA ALA A 111 19.37 -0.91 -19.49
C ALA A 111 20.12 0.13 -20.35
N ALA A 112 19.44 0.76 -21.31
CA ALA A 112 19.97 1.85 -22.12
C ALA A 112 20.37 3.10 -21.32
N LEU A 113 19.88 3.27 -20.08
CA LEU A 113 20.31 4.34 -19.18
C LEU A 113 21.74 4.13 -18.64
N GLN A 114 22.33 2.95 -18.84
CA GLN A 114 23.69 2.58 -18.39
C GLN A 114 23.95 2.83 -16.90
N LEU A 115 22.90 2.73 -16.08
CA LEU A 115 23.00 2.86 -14.63
C LEU A 115 23.62 1.60 -14.02
N ASP A 116 24.40 1.75 -12.95
CA ASP A 116 24.94 0.60 -12.21
C ASP A 116 23.84 -0.09 -11.39
N THR A 117 23.25 -1.13 -11.96
CA THR A 117 22.19 -1.95 -11.35
C THR A 117 22.71 -3.25 -10.75
N ARG A 118 24.04 -3.40 -10.60
CA ARG A 118 24.62 -4.59 -9.98
C ARG A 118 24.17 -4.70 -8.52
N GLN A 119 24.07 -5.94 -8.03
CA GLN A 119 23.78 -6.27 -6.64
C GLN A 119 22.40 -5.85 -6.10
N LEU A 120 21.47 -5.38 -6.93
CA LEU A 120 20.09 -5.08 -6.48
C LEU A 120 19.32 -6.35 -6.06
N GLY A 121 19.71 -7.53 -6.54
CA GLY A 121 18.93 -8.75 -6.33
C GLY A 121 17.50 -8.61 -6.87
N ARG A 122 16.54 -9.35 -6.33
CA ARG A 122 15.14 -9.28 -6.80
C ARG A 122 14.38 -8.07 -6.26
N GLU A 123 14.61 -7.72 -5.00
CA GLU A 123 13.81 -6.73 -4.27
C GLU A 123 14.51 -5.39 -4.05
N GLY A 124 15.80 -5.29 -4.37
CA GLY A 124 16.54 -4.03 -4.27
C GLY A 124 16.22 -3.09 -5.42
N TYR A 125 16.59 -1.83 -5.21
CA TYR A 125 16.34 -0.73 -6.14
C TYR A 125 17.41 0.34 -6.08
N LEU A 126 17.45 1.14 -7.14
CA LEU A 126 18.25 2.33 -7.32
C LEU A 126 17.32 3.51 -7.61
N ILE A 127 17.45 4.61 -6.87
CA ILE A 127 16.84 5.90 -7.20
C ILE A 127 17.98 6.84 -7.56
N ARG A 128 18.01 7.30 -8.82
CA ARG A 128 19.14 8.06 -9.34
C ARG A 128 18.73 9.20 -10.24
N SER A 129 19.34 10.37 -10.04
CA SER A 129 19.26 11.46 -11.02
C SER A 129 20.09 11.10 -12.25
N ALA A 130 19.49 11.19 -13.44
CA ALA A 130 20.12 10.83 -14.70
C ALA A 130 19.65 11.77 -15.83
N SER A 131 20.06 11.49 -17.07
CA SER A 131 19.56 12.20 -18.24
C SER A 131 19.22 11.23 -19.38
N VAL A 132 18.16 11.56 -20.12
CA VAL A 132 17.71 10.87 -21.33
C VAL A 132 17.46 11.94 -22.38
N ASP A 133 18.09 11.82 -23.55
CA ASP A 133 17.95 12.76 -24.66
C ASP A 133 18.14 14.24 -24.26
N GLY A 134 19.05 14.50 -23.32
CA GLY A 134 19.35 15.84 -22.80
C GLY A 134 18.38 16.36 -21.73
N HIS A 135 17.33 15.61 -21.41
CA HIS A 135 16.39 15.94 -20.33
C HIS A 135 16.85 15.37 -19.00
N ARG A 136 16.73 16.13 -17.92
CA ARG A 136 17.01 15.65 -16.55
C ARG A 136 15.86 14.77 -16.06
N ILE A 137 16.19 13.60 -15.53
CA ILE A 137 15.21 12.62 -15.03
C ILE A 137 15.56 12.14 -13.61
N THR A 138 14.56 11.58 -12.94
CA THR A 138 14.74 10.69 -11.79
C THR A 138 14.42 9.26 -12.20
N ALA A 139 15.41 8.38 -12.20
CA ALA A 139 15.24 6.96 -12.49
C ALA A 139 14.95 6.18 -11.20
N ILE A 140 13.91 5.35 -11.20
CA ILE A 140 13.59 4.35 -10.17
C ILE A 140 13.74 2.97 -10.80
N VAL A 141 14.89 2.34 -10.56
CA VAL A 141 15.24 1.06 -11.18
C VAL A 141 15.23 -0.05 -10.14
N GLY A 142 14.32 -1.01 -10.28
CA GLY A 142 14.29 -2.21 -9.45
C GLY A 142 15.11 -3.34 -10.07
N GLY A 143 15.67 -4.23 -9.25
CA GLY A 143 16.21 -5.49 -9.77
C GLY A 143 15.12 -6.42 -10.35
N SER A 144 13.88 -6.23 -9.93
CA SER A 144 12.65 -6.67 -10.60
C SER A 144 11.52 -5.67 -10.32
N ASP A 145 10.32 -5.89 -10.85
CA ASP A 145 9.17 -5.00 -10.69
C ASP A 145 8.85 -4.69 -9.21
N ILE A 146 9.03 -5.65 -8.29
CA ILE A 146 8.78 -5.38 -6.87
C ILE A 146 9.80 -4.43 -6.26
N GLY A 147 11.05 -4.46 -6.73
CA GLY A 147 12.06 -3.46 -6.36
C GLY A 147 11.65 -2.06 -6.82
N VAL A 148 11.04 -1.94 -8.01
CA VAL A 148 10.52 -0.66 -8.52
C VAL A 148 9.45 -0.10 -7.58
N LEU A 149 8.52 -0.95 -7.12
CA LEU A 149 7.48 -0.54 -6.16
C LEU A 149 8.10 -0.04 -4.84
N TYR A 150 9.08 -0.76 -4.29
CA TYR A 150 9.77 -0.31 -3.07
C TYR A 150 10.54 1.00 -3.28
N GLY A 151 11.15 1.18 -4.44
CA GLY A 151 11.80 2.43 -4.83
C GLY A 151 10.82 3.59 -4.97
N ALA A 152 9.62 3.36 -5.51
CA ALA A 152 8.56 4.35 -5.59
C ALA A 152 8.12 4.83 -4.21
N PHE A 153 7.88 3.90 -3.27
CA PHE A 153 7.59 4.26 -1.87
C PHE A 153 8.76 5.01 -1.21
N HIS A 154 10.01 4.66 -1.49
CA HIS A 154 11.15 5.39 -0.96
C HIS A 154 11.23 6.81 -1.54
N LEU A 155 10.99 7.02 -2.84
CA LEU A 155 10.95 8.37 -3.42
C LEU A 155 9.87 9.24 -2.73
N LEU A 156 8.67 8.69 -2.51
CA LEU A 156 7.61 9.38 -1.80
C LEU A 156 7.99 9.68 -0.35
N ARG A 157 8.69 8.76 0.32
CA ARG A 157 9.24 8.99 1.66
C ARG A 157 10.29 10.11 1.67
N LEU A 158 11.17 10.20 0.67
CA LEU A 158 12.13 11.30 0.54
C LEU A 158 11.40 12.65 0.46
N LEU A 159 10.35 12.74 -0.35
CA LEU A 159 9.51 13.93 -0.45
C LEU A 159 8.80 14.26 0.88
N GLN A 160 8.13 13.29 1.49
CA GLN A 160 7.42 13.47 2.77
C GLN A 160 8.34 13.90 3.91
N THR A 161 9.63 13.54 3.85
CA THR A 161 10.64 13.87 4.87
C THR A 161 11.51 15.07 4.48
N GLY A 162 11.13 15.80 3.43
CA GLY A 162 11.80 17.05 3.02
C GLY A 162 13.20 16.87 2.45
N GLN A 163 13.55 15.68 1.97
CA GLN A 163 14.85 15.43 1.35
C GLN A 163 14.91 16.05 -0.05
N SER A 164 16.13 16.43 -0.48
CA SER A 164 16.35 17.01 -1.80
C SER A 164 16.31 15.96 -2.92
N LEU A 165 15.73 16.33 -4.07
CA LEU A 165 15.71 15.50 -5.28
C LEU A 165 16.78 15.89 -6.31
N ALA A 166 17.63 16.88 -6.03
CA ALA A 166 18.52 17.48 -7.03
C ALA A 166 19.66 16.56 -7.51
N ALA A 167 20.13 15.65 -6.67
CA ALA A 167 21.26 14.75 -6.96
C ALA A 167 21.08 13.42 -6.23
N LEU A 168 20.04 12.67 -6.60
CA LEU A 168 19.75 11.38 -6.01
C LEU A 168 20.76 10.34 -6.47
N ASP A 169 21.31 9.59 -5.51
CA ASP A 169 22.04 8.34 -5.74
C ASP A 169 21.81 7.42 -4.55
N VAL A 170 20.61 6.81 -4.51
CA VAL A 170 20.15 5.97 -3.41
C VAL A 170 20.06 4.52 -3.91
N ARG A 171 20.78 3.61 -3.25
CA ARG A 171 20.72 2.18 -3.51
C ARG A 171 20.31 1.45 -2.24
N GLU A 172 19.29 0.63 -2.35
CA GLU A 172 18.78 -0.15 -1.21
C GLU A 172 18.50 -1.59 -1.62
N SER A 173 18.71 -2.51 -0.69
CA SER A 173 18.38 -3.93 -0.86
C SER A 173 18.05 -4.54 0.50
N PRO A 174 16.95 -5.29 0.63
CA PRO A 174 16.58 -5.87 1.91
C PRO A 174 17.61 -6.88 2.38
N ARG A 175 17.95 -6.84 3.67
CA ARG A 175 18.90 -7.78 4.29
C ARG A 175 18.26 -9.08 4.75
N LEU A 176 16.93 -9.10 4.88
CA LEU A 176 16.15 -10.26 5.30
C LEU A 176 15.24 -10.69 4.15
N GLN A 177 15.28 -11.97 3.81
CA GLN A 177 14.47 -12.52 2.71
C GLN A 177 12.97 -12.51 3.06
N LEU A 178 12.61 -12.88 4.29
CA LEU A 178 11.23 -12.92 4.76
C LEU A 178 11.01 -11.80 5.78
N ARG A 179 10.08 -10.89 5.46
CA ARG A 179 9.70 -9.73 6.27
C ARG A 179 8.20 -9.78 6.40
N MET A 180 7.72 -10.41 7.47
CA MET A 180 6.35 -10.92 7.53
C MET A 180 5.60 -10.44 8.77
N LEU A 181 4.30 -10.18 8.62
CA LEU A 181 3.37 -9.99 9.74
C LEU A 181 2.59 -11.26 10.06
N ASN A 182 2.29 -11.45 11.33
CA ASN A 182 1.49 -12.56 11.83
C ASN A 182 0.21 -11.99 12.44
N HIS A 183 -0.94 -12.48 11.99
CA HIS A 183 -2.24 -12.05 12.50
C HIS A 183 -2.82 -13.15 13.38
N TRP A 184 -3.15 -12.81 14.62
CA TRP A 184 -3.75 -13.74 15.57
C TRP A 184 -5.28 -13.76 15.43
N ASP A 185 -5.72 -13.88 14.18
CA ASP A 185 -7.09 -13.63 13.76
C ASP A 185 -7.85 -14.96 13.65
N ASN A 186 -8.96 -15.05 14.37
CA ASN A 186 -9.87 -16.19 14.28
C ASN A 186 -10.80 -16.04 13.07
N LEU A 187 -11.30 -17.18 12.58
CA LEU A 187 -12.20 -17.21 11.41
C LEU A 187 -13.57 -16.56 11.68
N ASP A 188 -13.94 -16.37 12.95
CA ASP A 188 -15.16 -15.67 13.37
C ASP A 188 -15.01 -14.14 13.40
N GLY A 189 -13.81 -13.61 13.12
CA GLY A 189 -13.50 -12.19 13.08
C GLY A 189 -12.93 -11.61 14.39
N LEU A 190 -12.87 -12.39 15.48
CA LEU A 190 -12.21 -11.97 16.71
C LEU A 190 -10.69 -12.13 16.59
N VAL A 191 -9.94 -11.21 17.21
CA VAL A 191 -8.46 -11.22 17.21
C VAL A 191 -7.97 -11.57 18.61
N GLU A 192 -7.22 -12.67 18.73
CA GLU A 192 -6.59 -13.04 19.99
C GLU A 192 -5.48 -12.04 20.32
N ARG A 193 -5.57 -11.44 21.52
CA ARG A 193 -4.72 -10.29 21.92
C ARG A 193 -4.86 -9.09 20.97
N GLY A 194 -6.01 -8.94 20.30
CA GLY A 194 -6.32 -7.79 19.49
C GLY A 194 -6.87 -6.63 20.32
N TYR A 195 -6.28 -5.45 20.15
CA TYR A 195 -6.70 -4.21 20.82
C TYR A 195 -7.17 -3.12 19.83
N ALA A 196 -7.26 -3.46 18.54
CA ALA A 196 -7.53 -2.52 17.45
C ALA A 196 -8.83 -2.85 16.68
N GLY A 197 -9.75 -3.59 17.31
CA GLY A 197 -11.01 -4.01 16.70
C GLY A 197 -10.98 -5.43 16.13
N ALA A 198 -11.90 -5.70 15.22
CA ALA A 198 -12.06 -7.01 14.57
C ALA A 198 -10.97 -7.26 13.51
N SER A 199 -10.82 -8.53 13.13
CA SER A 199 -9.99 -8.98 12.01
C SER A 199 -10.29 -8.15 10.76
N LEU A 200 -9.24 -7.78 10.03
CA LEU A 200 -9.39 -7.15 8.73
C LEU A 200 -10.11 -8.09 7.77
N TRP A 201 -9.83 -9.39 7.83
CA TRP A 201 -10.36 -10.39 6.92
C TRP A 201 -11.82 -10.67 7.23
N ASN A 202 -12.73 -10.15 6.40
CA ASN A 202 -14.14 -10.47 6.48
C ASN A 202 -14.41 -11.79 5.75
N TRP A 203 -14.18 -12.90 6.43
CA TRP A 203 -14.33 -14.25 5.86
C TRP A 203 -15.75 -14.53 5.35
N GLN A 204 -16.76 -13.85 5.84
CA GLN A 204 -18.17 -14.09 5.56
C GLN A 204 -18.56 -13.54 4.19
N THR A 205 -17.95 -12.42 3.78
CA THR A 205 -18.21 -11.78 2.49
C THR A 205 -17.21 -12.20 1.41
N LEU A 206 -16.03 -12.68 1.78
CA LEU A 206 -15.06 -13.25 0.85
C LEU A 206 -15.58 -14.54 0.18
N PRO A 207 -15.21 -14.85 -1.06
CA PRO A 207 -14.48 -14.00 -2.01
C PRO A 207 -15.40 -12.99 -2.74
N GLY A 208 -16.70 -12.97 -2.46
CA GLY A 208 -17.71 -12.20 -3.20
C GLY A 208 -17.59 -10.68 -3.05
N TYR A 209 -17.01 -10.19 -1.94
CA TYR A 209 -16.69 -8.79 -1.74
C TYR A 209 -15.23 -8.61 -1.30
N LEU A 210 -14.52 -7.74 -2.02
CA LEU A 210 -13.16 -7.33 -1.69
C LEU A 210 -13.21 -5.91 -1.13
N ASP A 211 -13.07 -5.79 0.19
CA ASP A 211 -13.03 -4.49 0.87
C ASP A 211 -11.80 -3.70 0.37
N PRO A 212 -11.95 -2.42 -0.03
CA PRO A 212 -10.82 -1.56 -0.41
C PRO A 212 -9.69 -1.52 0.63
N ARG A 213 -10.01 -1.72 1.92
CA ARG A 213 -9.03 -1.83 3.01
C ARG A 213 -7.99 -2.93 2.80
N TYR A 214 -8.29 -3.97 2.03
CA TYR A 214 -7.32 -5.01 1.68
C TYR A 214 -6.18 -4.45 0.82
N THR A 215 -6.52 -3.59 -0.14
CA THR A 215 -5.52 -2.88 -0.95
C THR A 215 -4.74 -1.89 -0.10
N ASP A 216 -5.41 -1.13 0.78
CA ASP A 216 -4.73 -0.18 1.66
C ASP A 216 -3.79 -0.87 2.68
N TYR A 217 -4.20 -2.03 3.20
CA TYR A 217 -3.33 -2.91 3.99
C TYR A 217 -2.08 -3.31 3.18
N ALA A 218 -2.25 -3.74 1.93
CA ALA A 218 -1.13 -4.13 1.08
C ALA A 218 -0.19 -2.94 0.79
N ARG A 219 -0.74 -1.76 0.52
CA ARG A 219 0.01 -0.51 0.31
C ARG A 219 0.85 -0.14 1.53
N ALA A 220 0.24 -0.11 2.72
CA ALA A 220 0.94 0.23 3.96
C ALA A 220 2.12 -0.72 4.21
N ASN A 221 1.90 -2.03 4.05
CA ASN A 221 2.95 -3.03 4.26
C ASN A 221 4.06 -2.96 3.20
N ALA A 222 3.72 -2.83 1.92
CA ALA A 222 4.70 -2.72 0.84
C ALA A 222 5.55 -1.44 0.96
N SER A 223 5.03 -0.36 1.54
CA SER A 223 5.80 0.86 1.79
C SER A 223 6.98 0.68 2.76
N LEU A 224 6.90 -0.36 3.59
CA LEU A 224 7.96 -0.79 4.52
C LEU A 224 8.76 -1.97 3.97
N GLY A 225 8.43 -2.45 2.78
CA GLY A 225 9.03 -3.65 2.18
C GLY A 225 8.58 -4.97 2.81
N ILE A 226 7.52 -5.00 3.63
CA ILE A 226 6.95 -6.26 4.14
C ILE A 226 6.46 -7.09 2.94
N ASN A 227 6.82 -8.37 2.90
CA ASN A 227 6.60 -9.26 1.74
C ASN A 227 5.89 -10.57 2.09
N GLY A 228 5.39 -10.71 3.32
CA GLY A 228 4.61 -11.87 3.75
C GLY A 228 3.56 -11.50 4.78
N THR A 229 2.45 -12.25 4.80
CA THR A 229 1.44 -12.15 5.86
C THR A 229 0.82 -13.51 6.17
N VAL A 230 0.72 -13.84 7.45
CA VAL A 230 -0.03 -15.02 7.94
C VAL A 230 -1.45 -14.57 8.28
N LEU A 231 -2.46 -15.09 7.58
CA LEU A 231 -3.84 -14.57 7.69
C LEU A 231 -4.60 -15.00 8.93
N ASN A 232 -4.14 -16.06 9.62
CA ASN A 232 -4.90 -16.69 10.68
C ASN A 232 -4.06 -16.99 11.92
N ASN A 233 -4.77 -17.06 13.04
CA ASN A 233 -4.22 -17.34 14.34
C ASN A 233 -3.37 -18.61 14.37
N VAL A 234 -2.27 -18.55 15.13
CA VAL A 234 -1.40 -19.69 15.45
C VAL A 234 -2.17 -20.80 16.19
N ASN A 235 -3.20 -20.43 16.96
CA ASN A 235 -4.21 -21.36 17.47
C ASN A 235 -5.19 -21.78 16.35
N ALA A 236 -4.63 -22.28 15.25
CA ALA A 236 -5.29 -22.47 13.98
C ALA A 236 -6.53 -23.38 14.08
N LYS A 237 -7.51 -23.14 13.20
CA LYS A 237 -8.65 -24.03 12.98
C LYS A 237 -8.41 -24.86 11.71
N ALA A 238 -8.63 -26.17 11.75
CA ALA A 238 -8.44 -27.04 10.59
C ALA A 238 -9.26 -26.56 9.37
N TRP A 239 -10.42 -25.94 9.61
CA TRP A 239 -11.28 -25.38 8.58
C TRP A 239 -10.61 -24.36 7.66
N SER A 240 -9.55 -23.68 8.12
CA SER A 240 -8.75 -22.77 7.28
C SER A 240 -8.14 -23.45 6.05
N LEU A 241 -7.99 -24.78 6.07
CA LEU A 241 -7.44 -25.59 4.98
C LEU A 241 -8.52 -26.24 4.10
N THR A 242 -9.80 -25.96 4.34
CA THR A 242 -10.90 -26.49 3.52
C THR A 242 -11.02 -25.69 2.21
N PRO A 243 -11.57 -26.29 1.13
CA PRO A 243 -11.68 -25.61 -0.17
C PRO A 243 -12.33 -24.22 -0.07
N GLN A 244 -13.41 -24.10 0.73
CA GLN A 244 -14.12 -22.84 0.90
C GLN A 244 -13.25 -21.71 1.48
N TYR A 245 -12.38 -22.01 2.45
CA TYR A 245 -11.48 -21.01 3.04
C TYR A 245 -10.26 -20.75 2.15
N LEU A 246 -9.79 -21.76 1.42
CA LEU A 246 -8.72 -21.58 0.45
C LEU A 246 -9.12 -20.64 -0.70
N GLU A 247 -10.38 -20.69 -1.16
CA GLU A 247 -10.89 -19.70 -2.13
C GLU A 247 -10.88 -18.27 -1.57
N LYS A 248 -11.22 -18.10 -0.29
CA LYS A 248 -11.19 -16.78 0.38
C LYS A 248 -9.76 -16.28 0.55
N ALA A 249 -8.84 -17.15 0.96
CA ALA A 249 -7.42 -16.83 1.06
C ALA A 249 -6.81 -16.49 -0.31
N ALA A 250 -7.22 -17.18 -1.37
CA ALA A 250 -6.78 -16.89 -2.73
C ALA A 250 -7.25 -15.52 -3.23
N ALA A 251 -8.47 -15.10 -2.85
CA ALA A 251 -8.98 -13.78 -3.15
C ALA A 251 -8.15 -12.67 -2.49
N LEU A 252 -7.75 -12.85 -1.22
CA LEU A 252 -6.83 -11.94 -0.52
C LEU A 252 -5.43 -11.96 -1.16
N ALA A 253 -4.88 -13.14 -1.45
CA ALA A 253 -3.59 -13.28 -2.11
C ALA A 253 -3.55 -12.56 -3.47
N LYS A 254 -4.66 -12.57 -4.22
CA LYS A 254 -4.78 -11.83 -5.48
C LYS A 254 -4.68 -10.32 -5.29
N VAL A 255 -5.26 -9.77 -4.22
CA VAL A 255 -5.13 -8.33 -3.88
C VAL A 255 -3.70 -7.98 -3.47
N PHE A 256 -3.03 -8.89 -2.75
CA PHE A 256 -1.70 -8.65 -2.17
C PHE A 256 -0.55 -8.85 -3.15
N ARG A 257 -0.74 -9.70 -4.17
CA ARG A 257 0.28 -10.07 -5.14
C ARG A 257 0.93 -8.89 -5.89
N PRO A 258 0.18 -7.88 -6.40
CA PRO A 258 0.79 -6.70 -7.01
C PRO A 258 1.74 -5.94 -6.08
N TYR A 259 1.51 -6.04 -4.76
CA TYR A 259 2.32 -5.39 -3.73
C TYR A 259 3.46 -6.28 -3.20
N GLY A 260 3.67 -7.45 -3.80
CA GLY A 260 4.76 -8.38 -3.45
C GLY A 260 4.58 -9.10 -2.12
N ILE A 261 3.36 -9.14 -1.58
CA ILE A 261 3.06 -9.78 -0.30
C ILE A 261 2.52 -11.19 -0.55
N ARG A 262 3.26 -12.21 -0.13
CA ARG A 262 2.80 -13.60 -0.15
C ARG A 262 1.90 -13.90 1.03
N VAL A 263 0.91 -14.76 0.80
CA VAL A 263 0.00 -15.26 1.84
C VAL A 263 0.56 -16.55 2.42
N PHE A 264 0.52 -16.63 3.74
CA PHE A 264 0.82 -17.81 4.55
C PHE A 264 -0.40 -18.15 5.41
N LEU A 265 -0.48 -19.40 5.86
CA LEU A 265 -1.49 -19.86 6.81
C LEU A 265 -0.82 -20.63 7.96
N SER A 266 -1.22 -20.32 9.19
CA SER A 266 -0.97 -21.15 10.35
C SER A 266 -1.71 -22.48 10.16
N ALA A 267 -0.97 -23.59 10.14
CA ALA A 267 -1.53 -24.91 9.91
C ALA A 267 -1.91 -25.60 11.22
N ARG A 268 -3.07 -26.28 11.24
CA ARG A 268 -3.48 -27.14 12.35
C ARG A 268 -2.87 -28.54 12.17
N PHE A 269 -1.96 -28.92 13.04
CA PHE A 269 -1.27 -30.22 12.93
C PHE A 269 -2.22 -31.42 12.92
N SER A 270 -3.32 -31.36 13.69
CA SER A 270 -4.37 -32.39 13.77
C SER A 270 -5.40 -32.34 12.63
N ALA A 271 -5.25 -31.46 11.63
CA ALA A 271 -6.17 -31.37 10.49
C ALA A 271 -6.42 -32.69 9.74
N PRO A 272 -5.43 -33.61 9.57
CA PRO A 272 -5.69 -34.91 8.96
C PRO A 272 -6.80 -35.72 9.66
N ILE A 273 -6.93 -35.55 10.98
CA ILE A 273 -8.01 -36.18 11.76
C ILE A 273 -9.31 -35.38 11.59
N GLU A 274 -9.24 -34.07 11.87
CA GLU A 274 -10.43 -33.21 12.00
C GLU A 274 -11.21 -33.03 10.70
N ILE A 275 -10.50 -32.92 9.56
CA ILE A 275 -11.09 -32.69 8.24
C ILE A 275 -10.63 -33.69 7.18
N GLY A 276 -9.58 -34.48 7.46
CA GLY A 276 -9.09 -35.53 6.56
C GLY A 276 -9.69 -36.92 6.81
N GLY A 277 -10.35 -37.13 7.95
CA GLY A 277 -10.94 -38.43 8.31
C GLY A 277 -9.93 -39.51 8.70
N LEU A 278 -8.66 -39.17 8.90
CA LEU A 278 -7.64 -40.12 9.36
C LEU A 278 -7.78 -40.38 10.87
N LYS A 279 -7.31 -41.54 11.31
CA LYS A 279 -7.32 -41.90 12.74
C LYS A 279 -6.15 -41.31 13.54
N THR A 280 -5.17 -40.72 12.86
CA THR A 280 -3.95 -40.19 13.45
C THR A 280 -3.46 -38.96 12.69
N ALA A 281 -2.61 -38.17 13.35
CA ALA A 281 -1.84 -37.08 12.75
C ALA A 281 -0.33 -37.32 12.90
N ASP A 282 0.08 -38.57 13.17
CA ASP A 282 1.49 -38.96 13.24
C ASP A 282 2.20 -38.65 11.92
N PRO A 283 3.26 -37.83 11.91
CA PRO A 283 3.96 -37.45 10.68
C PRO A 283 4.69 -38.63 10.02
N LEU A 284 4.87 -39.74 10.73
CA LEU A 284 5.46 -40.97 10.18
C LEU A 284 4.43 -41.85 9.46
N ASP A 285 3.12 -41.62 9.66
CA ASP A 285 2.07 -42.37 8.96
C ASP A 285 2.02 -41.98 7.47
N PRO A 286 2.15 -42.94 6.53
CA PRO A 286 2.13 -42.64 5.09
C PRO A 286 0.84 -41.99 4.58
N GLN A 287 -0.31 -42.23 5.24
CA GLN A 287 -1.58 -41.57 4.91
C GLN A 287 -1.55 -40.10 5.33
N VAL A 288 -0.97 -39.76 6.50
CA VAL A 288 -0.81 -38.38 6.95
C VAL A 288 0.11 -37.61 6.00
N GLN A 289 1.21 -38.23 5.56
CA GLN A 289 2.12 -37.63 4.58
C GLN A 289 1.47 -37.41 3.21
N ARG A 290 0.60 -38.33 2.76
CA ARG A 290 -0.19 -38.12 1.54
C ARG A 290 -1.17 -36.97 1.72
N TRP A 291 -1.91 -36.94 2.82
CA TRP A 291 -2.89 -35.90 3.09
C TRP A 291 -2.25 -34.50 3.03
N TRP A 292 -1.13 -34.27 3.72
CA TRP A 292 -0.44 -32.97 3.67
C TRP A 292 0.08 -32.61 2.27
N ARG A 293 0.56 -33.58 1.50
CA ARG A 293 0.97 -33.33 0.10
C ARG A 293 -0.22 -32.92 -0.76
N ASP A 294 -1.34 -33.60 -0.63
CA ASP A 294 -2.55 -33.31 -1.41
C ASP A 294 -3.13 -31.94 -1.02
N THR A 295 -3.18 -31.62 0.29
CA THR A 295 -3.58 -30.29 0.77
C THR A 295 -2.63 -29.19 0.29
N ALA A 296 -1.31 -29.42 0.30
CA ALA A 296 -0.36 -28.45 -0.23
C ALA A 296 -0.56 -28.23 -1.74
N ASN A 297 -0.75 -29.30 -2.52
CA ASN A 297 -1.08 -29.22 -3.95
C ASN A 297 -2.38 -28.43 -4.18
N GLU A 298 -3.37 -28.63 -3.32
CA GLU A 298 -4.64 -27.92 -3.37
C GLU A 298 -4.47 -26.41 -3.12
N ILE A 299 -3.62 -26.04 -2.16
CA ILE A 299 -3.27 -24.64 -1.87
C ILE A 299 -2.52 -24.02 -3.06
N TYR A 300 -1.44 -24.65 -3.54
CA TYR A 300 -0.64 -24.10 -4.65
C TYR A 300 -1.40 -24.03 -5.97
N THR A 301 -2.40 -24.90 -6.20
CA THR A 301 -3.31 -24.78 -7.35
C THR A 301 -4.09 -23.47 -7.32
N ARG A 302 -4.52 -23.01 -6.14
CA ARG A 302 -5.32 -21.78 -5.97
C ARG A 302 -4.47 -20.54 -5.77
N ILE A 303 -3.33 -20.69 -5.12
CA ILE A 303 -2.39 -19.64 -4.76
C ILE A 303 -0.99 -20.08 -5.24
N PRO A 304 -0.66 -19.91 -6.53
CA PRO A 304 0.59 -20.44 -7.10
C PRO A 304 1.87 -19.91 -6.45
N ASP A 305 1.78 -18.73 -5.83
CA ASP A 305 2.85 -18.06 -5.10
C ASP A 305 2.63 -18.05 -3.59
N PHE A 306 1.90 -19.05 -3.06
CA PHE A 306 1.77 -19.27 -1.62
C PHE A 306 3.14 -19.35 -0.94
N GLY A 307 3.18 -18.81 0.28
CA GLY A 307 4.37 -18.65 1.10
C GLY A 307 5.07 -19.95 1.48
#